data_AF-A0A383CE80-F1
#
_entry.id   AF-A0A383CE80-F1
#
_cell.length_a   1.000
_cell.length_b   1.000
_cell.length_c   1.000
_cell.angle_alpha   90.00
_cell.angle_beta   90.00
_cell.angle_gamma   90.00
#
_symmetry.space_group_name_H-M   'P 1'
#
loop_
_entity.id
_entity.type
_entity.pdbx_description
1 polymer ?
#
loop_
_entity_poly.entity_id
_entity_poly.type
_entity_poly.pdbx_seq_one_letter_code
_entity_poly.pdbx_strand_id
1 'polypeptide(L)' 'MKIKKDEVVWLLIFIAPAIGLFFLFFILPILFLFVTSFTNWDGINAEFVGLENYVKLLNKKTFIRAITNNLYW' A
#
# COMPACT_ATOMS: atom_id res chain seq x y z
N MET A 1 -18.13 33.67 -8.75
CA MET A 1 -16.84 33.42 -9.41
C MET A 1 -17.01 32.17 -10.27
N LYS A 2 -17.03 32.28 -11.60
CA LYS A 2 -17.16 31.12 -12.50
C LYS A 2 -15.74 30.72 -12.93
N ILE A 3 -15.29 29.54 -12.51
CA ILE A 3 -13.98 29.00 -12.91
C ILE A 3 -14.01 28.73 -14.40
N LYS A 4 -13.08 29.34 -15.15
CA LYS A 4 -12.95 29.11 -16.59
C LYS A 4 -12.24 27.78 -16.84
N LYS A 5 -12.54 27.11 -17.95
CA LYS A 5 -11.93 25.80 -18.29
C LYS A 5 -10.40 25.88 -18.31
N ASP A 6 -9.88 27.00 -18.77
CA ASP A 6 -8.45 27.30 -18.88
C ASP A 6 -7.76 27.31 -17.51
N GLU A 7 -8.45 27.82 -16.48
CA GLU A 7 -7.95 27.86 -15.09
C GLU A 7 -7.88 26.46 -14.47
N VAL A 8 -8.83 25.57 -14.82
CA VAL A 8 -8.83 24.18 -14.36
C VAL A 8 -7.61 23.41 -14.90
N VAL A 9 -7.26 23.63 -16.17
CA VAL A 9 -6.09 22.98 -16.78
C VAL A 9 -4.80 23.36 -16.05
N TRP A 10 -4.62 24.66 -15.78
CA TRP A 10 -3.45 25.12 -15.03
C TRP A 10 -3.40 24.60 -13.60
N LEU A 11 -4.55 24.54 -12.92
CA LEU A 11 -4.65 23.96 -11.57
C LEU A 11 -4.28 22.47 -11.57
N LEU A 12 -4.75 21.70 -12.55
CA LEU A 12 -4.40 20.30 -12.69
C LEU A 12 -2.91 20.09 -12.95
N ILE A 13 -2.29 20.89 -13.84
CA ILE A 13 -0.85 20.81 -14.13
C ILE A 13 -0.04 21.11 -12.86
N PHE A 14 -0.47 22.08 -12.05
CA PHE A 14 0.24 22.45 -10.82
C PHE A 14 0.17 21.36 -9.74
N ILE A 15 -0.97 20.68 -9.62
CA ILE A 15 -1.18 19.61 -8.64
C ILE A 15 -0.62 18.26 -9.14
N ALA A 16 -0.58 18.04 -10.45
CA ALA A 16 -0.10 16.81 -11.09
C ALA A 16 1.24 16.28 -10.54
N PRO A 17 2.31 17.07 -10.35
CA PRO A 17 3.56 16.55 -9.80
C PRO A 17 3.41 16.03 -8.36
N ALA A 18 2.65 16.72 -7.51
CA ALA A 18 2.40 16.26 -6.14
C ALA A 18 1.61 14.94 -6.13
N ILE A 19 0.57 14.84 -6.97
CA ILE A 19 -0.19 13.60 -7.15
C ILE A 19 0.71 12.49 -7.70
N GLY A 20 1.54 12.79 -8.71
CA GLY A 20 2.47 11.82 -9.30
C GLY A 20 3.44 11.24 -8.26
N LEU A 21 4.02 12.10 -7.42
CA LEU A 21 4.88 11.67 -6.32
C LEU A 21 4.11 10.84 -5.28
N PHE A 22 2.91 11.27 -4.91
CA PHE A 22 2.07 10.51 -3.96
C PHE A 22 1.74 9.12 -4.51
N PHE A 23 1.36 9.01 -5.78
CA PHE A 23 1.10 7.72 -6.41
C PHE A 23 2.35 6.85 -6.47
N LEU A 24 3.48 7.41 -6.89
CA LEU A 24 4.73 6.66 -7.07
C LEU A 24 5.30 6.14 -5.75
N PHE A 25 5.26 6.95 -4.69
CA PHE A 25 5.95 6.63 -3.44
C PHE A 25 5.03 6.12 -2.32
N PHE A 26 3.70 6.26 -2.45
CA PHE A 26 2.76 5.73 -1.47
C PHE A 26 1.87 4.65 -2.09
N ILE A 27 1.07 5.02 -3.09
CA ILE A 27 0.04 4.11 -3.63
C ILE A 27 0.68 2.88 -4.27
N LEU A 28 1.68 3.07 -5.13
CA LEU A 28 2.33 1.96 -5.83
C LEU A 28 3.00 0.97 -4.85
N PRO A 29 3.82 1.40 -3.86
CA PRO A 29 4.37 0.49 -2.86
C PRO A 29 3.31 -0.22 -2.01
N ILE A 30 2.22 0.47 -1.65
CA ILE A 30 1.11 -0.15 -0.89
C ILE A 30 0.43 -1.24 -1.71
N LEU A 31 0.14 -0.98 -2.99
CA LEU A 31 -0.45 -1.98 -3.88
C LEU A 31 0.51 -3.15 -4.11
N PHE A 32 1.80 -2.88 -4.28
CA PHE A 32 2.82 -3.91 -4.41
C PHE A 32 2.89 -4.78 -3.16
N LEU A 33 2.91 -4.19 -1.97
CA LEU A 33 2.88 -4.91 -0.69
C LEU A 33 1.59 -5.73 -0.55
N PHE A 34 0.44 -5.15 -0.92
CA PHE A 34 -0.84 -5.84 -0.87
C PHE A 34 -0.82 -7.07 -1.78
N VAL A 35 -0.43 -6.95 -3.05
CA VAL A 35 -0.37 -8.08 -3.98
C VAL A 35 0.63 -9.13 -3.50
N THR A 36 1.83 -8.71 -3.08
CA THR A 36 2.87 -9.64 -2.60
C THR A 36 2.53 -10.31 -1.28
N SER A 37 1.64 -9.75 -0.45
CA SER A 37 1.19 -10.44 0.76
C SER A 37 0.38 -11.73 0.49
N PHE A 38 -0.20 -11.86 -0.71
CA PHE A 38 -0.85 -13.10 -1.18
C PHE A 38 0.12 -14.04 -1.90
N THR A 39 1.39 -13.68 -2.02
CA THR A 39 2.42 -14.52 -2.64
C THR A 39 3.48 -14.92 -1.61
N ASN A 40 4.07 -16.08 -1.81
CA ASN A 40 5.32 -16.44 -1.16
C ASN A 40 6.45 -15.88 -2.04
N TRP A 41 6.84 -14.63 -1.75
CA TRP A 41 7.84 -13.89 -2.51
C TRP A 41 9.20 -13.91 -1.80
N ASP A 42 10.24 -14.39 -2.49
CA ASP A 42 11.61 -14.46 -1.98
C ASP A 42 12.53 -13.34 -2.52
N GLY A 43 11.97 -12.39 -3.28
CA GLY A 43 12.70 -11.32 -3.95
C GLY A 43 12.98 -11.59 -5.44
N ILE A 44 12.94 -12.86 -5.87
CA ILE A 44 13.19 -13.29 -7.26
C ILE A 44 11.97 -13.99 -7.83
N ASN A 45 11.40 -14.94 -7.08
CA ASN A 45 10.22 -15.72 -7.43
C ASN A 45 9.04 -15.28 -6.58
N ALA A 46 7.86 -15.22 -7.19
CA ALA A 46 6.61 -14.95 -6.51
C ALA A 46 5.61 -16.07 -6.82
N GLU A 47 5.39 -16.96 -5.86
CA GLU A 47 4.36 -18.00 -5.97
C GLU A 47 3.07 -17.52 -5.31
N PHE A 48 1.93 -17.59 -6.00
CA PHE A 48 0.65 -17.22 -5.39
C PHE A 48 0.16 -18.29 -4.42
N VAL A 49 0.04 -17.93 -3.14
CA VAL A 49 -0.36 -18.83 -2.04
C VAL A 49 -1.68 -18.40 -1.37
N GLY A 50 -2.38 -17.42 -1.96
CA GLY A 50 -3.64 -16.91 -1.44
C GLY A 50 -3.52 -16.40 -0.01
N LEU A 51 -4.26 -17.00 0.93
CA LEU A 51 -4.33 -16.56 2.33
C LEU A 51 -3.37 -17.29 3.28
N GLU A 52 -2.56 -18.23 2.79
CA GLU A 52 -1.70 -19.08 3.63
C GLU A 52 -0.75 -18.27 4.52
N ASN A 53 -0.18 -17.18 3.99
CA ASN A 53 0.69 -16.28 4.75
C ASN A 53 -0.01 -15.69 5.98
N TYR A 54 -1.27 -15.27 5.83
CA TYR A 54 -2.06 -14.69 6.92
C TYR A 54 -2.39 -15.73 7.98
N VAL A 55 -2.81 -16.93 7.57
CA VAL A 55 -3.10 -18.04 8.50
C VAL A 55 -1.84 -18.42 9.28
N LYS A 56 -0.69 -18.53 8.59
CA LYS A 56 0.61 -18.81 9.22
C LYS A 56 1.01 -17.73 10.22
N LEU A 57 0.79 -16.46 9.90
CA LEU A 57 1.14 -15.33 10.76
C LEU A 57 0.24 -15.26 12.01
N LEU A 58 -1.07 -15.41 11.84
CA LEU A 58 -2.05 -15.39 12.94
C LEU A 58 -1.86 -16.55 13.92
N ASN A 59 -1.34 -17.69 13.46
CA ASN A 59 -1.02 -18.82 14.33
C ASN A 59 0.29 -18.66 15.12
N LYS A 60 1.10 -17.61 14.86
CA LYS A 60 2.35 -17.37 15.61
C LYS A 60 2.07 -16.65 16.92
N LYS A 61 2.38 -17.30 18.05
CA LYS A 61 2.31 -16.69 19.39
C LYS A 61 3.08 -15.37 19.49
N THR A 62 4.23 -15.26 18.80
CA THR A 62 5.03 -14.04 18.77
C THR A 62 4.31 -12.88 18.07
N PHE A 63 3.59 -13.16 16.99
CA PHE A 63 2.82 -12.16 16.26
C PHE A 63 1.65 -11.65 17.10
N ILE A 64 0.87 -12.56 17.71
CA ILE A 64 -0.23 -12.20 18.61
C ILE A 64 0.29 -11.32 19.75
N ARG A 65 1.40 -11.71 20.39
CA ARG A 65 2.02 -10.93 21.47
C ARG A 65 2.44 -9.53 21.00
N ALA A 66 3.00 -9.41 19.79
CA ALA A 66 3.40 -8.12 19.25
C ALA A 66 2.18 -7.20 19.01
N ILE A 67 1.09 -7.73 18.47
CA ILE A 67 -0.17 -6.99 18.29
C ILE A 67 -0.72 -6.55 19.65
N THR A 68 -0.84 -7.48 20.60
CA THR A 68 -1.40 -7.13 21.91
C THR A 68 -0.57 -6.06 22.60
N ASN A 69 0.77 -6.15 22.55
CA ASN A 69 1.64 -5.13 23.12
C ASN A 69 1.43 -3.75 22.48
N ASN A 70 1.27 -3.68 21.16
CA ASN A 70 1.00 -2.41 20.46
C ASN A 70 -0.40 -1.85 20.73
N LEU A 71 -1.37 -2.68 21.09
CA LEU A 71 -2.72 -2.25 21.45
C LEU A 71 -2.85 -1.85 22.92
N TYR A 72 -2.03 -2.46 23.80
CA TYR A 72 -2.02 -2.16 25.23
C TYR A 72 -1.25 -0.88 25.58
N TRP A 73 -0.21 -0.55 24.80
CA TRP A 73 0.59 0.65 24.97
C TRP A 73 -0.07 1.86 24.30
#